data_AF-A0A1B6L335-F1
#
_entry.id   AF-A0A1B6L335-F1
#
_cell.length_a   1.000
_cell.length_b   1.000
_cell.length_c   1.000
_cell.angle_alpha   90.00
_cell.angle_beta   90.00
_cell.angle_gamma   90.00
#
_symmetry.space_group_name_H-M   'P 1'
#
loop_
_entity.id
_entity.type
_entity.pdbx_description
1 polymer ?
#
loop_
_entity_poly.entity_id
_entity_poly.type
_entity_poly.pdbx_seq_one_letter_code
_entity_poly.pdbx_strand_id
1 'polypeptide(L)'
;VWDEIKPTTPWGQVPILVVESQKPVTQSIAITRYLGKEAGISGQNAWEDLRIDEIVYVINDLRAQLAKHHYEENEAVKKELKGPLFNTTVPFYMSRLEAHVKANNGFLANGKLSWADLYFAAISDYLS
;
A
#
# COMPACT_ATOMS: atom_id res chain seq x y z
N VAL A 1 18.01 -19.20 5.51
CA VAL A 1 16.84 -18.78 6.32
C VAL A 1 15.59 -18.61 5.47
N TRP A 2 15.51 -17.68 4.51
CA TRP A 2 14.28 -17.52 3.70
C TRP A 2 13.91 -18.77 2.89
N ASP A 3 14.88 -19.44 2.26
CA ASP A 3 14.61 -20.64 1.45
C ASP A 3 13.99 -21.81 2.25
N GLU A 4 14.23 -21.85 3.57
CA GLU A 4 13.65 -22.84 4.48
C GLU A 4 12.24 -22.44 4.96
N ILE A 5 11.97 -21.14 5.08
CA ILE A 5 10.69 -20.58 5.56
C ILE A 5 9.68 -20.48 4.42
N LYS A 6 10.11 -20.13 3.20
CA LYS A 6 9.23 -19.91 2.05
C LYS A 6 8.23 -21.06 1.82
N PRO A 7 8.63 -22.35 1.85
CA PRO A 7 7.72 -23.47 1.68
C PRO A 7 6.68 -23.62 2.79
N THR A 8 6.93 -23.03 3.98
CA THR A 8 5.99 -23.08 5.12
C THR A 8 4.97 -21.93 5.07
N THR A 9 5.09 -21.01 4.13
CA THR A 9 4.15 -19.90 3.96
C THR A 9 3.02 -20.29 2.98
N PRO A 10 1.76 -19.85 3.20
CA PRO A 10 0.63 -20.30 2.37
C PRO A 10 0.78 -20.04 0.87
N TRP A 11 1.53 -19.00 0.48
CA TRP A 11 1.70 -18.56 -0.91
C TRP A 11 3.16 -18.37 -1.32
N GLY A 12 4.12 -18.87 -0.54
CA GLY A 12 5.55 -18.60 -0.80
C GLY A 12 5.94 -17.13 -0.61
N GLN A 13 5.21 -16.39 0.24
CA GLN A 13 5.30 -14.93 0.37
C GLN A 13 5.12 -14.48 1.83
N VAL A 14 5.66 -13.29 2.11
CA VAL A 14 5.47 -12.52 3.35
C VAL A 14 4.85 -11.16 3.00
N PRO A 15 4.19 -10.45 3.94
CA PRO A 15 4.05 -10.75 5.37
C PRO A 15 3.03 -11.85 5.71
N ILE A 16 3.20 -12.43 6.91
CA ILE A 16 2.27 -13.37 7.54
C ILE A 16 1.80 -12.78 8.87
N LEU A 17 0.50 -12.83 9.13
CA LEU A 17 -0.07 -12.58 10.45
C LEU A 17 -0.48 -13.92 11.08
N VAL A 18 -0.04 -14.14 12.32
CA VAL A 18 -0.45 -15.27 13.16
C VAL A 18 -1.24 -14.72 14.34
N VAL A 19 -2.50 -15.13 14.46
CA VAL A 19 -3.38 -14.82 15.60
C VAL A 19 -3.66 -16.12 16.33
N GLU A 20 -3.65 -16.09 17.66
CA GLU A 20 -3.93 -17.27 18.49
C GLU A 20 -5.26 -17.92 18.07
N SER A 21 -5.26 -19.25 17.97
CA SER A 21 -6.41 -20.05 17.53
C SER A 21 -6.92 -19.79 16.09
N GLN A 22 -6.20 -19.02 15.27
CA GLN A 22 -6.53 -18.79 13.86
C GLN A 22 -5.50 -19.42 12.91
N LYS A 23 -5.93 -19.75 11.70
CA LYS A 23 -4.99 -20.12 10.63
C LYS A 23 -4.20 -18.88 10.21
N PRO A 24 -2.88 -18.99 9.96
CA PRO A 24 -2.08 -17.88 9.47
C PRO A 24 -2.65 -17.30 8.17
N VAL A 25 -2.63 -15.97 8.07
CA VAL A 25 -3.08 -15.23 6.88
C VAL A 25 -1.94 -14.41 6.29
N THR A 26 -2.09 -14.00 5.04
CA THR A 26 -1.09 -13.23 4.26
C THR A 26 -1.76 -12.03 3.60
N GLN A 27 -1.00 -11.29 2.78
CA GLN A 27 -1.39 -10.06 2.07
C GLN A 27 -1.41 -8.85 2.99
N SER A 28 -0.40 -7.99 2.85
CA SER A 28 -0.17 -6.82 3.70
C SER A 28 -1.41 -5.93 3.80
N ILE A 29 -2.03 -5.55 2.68
CA ILE A 29 -3.23 -4.68 2.68
C ILE A 29 -4.41 -5.34 3.42
N ALA A 30 -4.63 -6.65 3.24
CA ALA A 30 -5.71 -7.36 3.92
C ALA A 30 -5.47 -7.41 5.44
N ILE A 31 -4.23 -7.71 5.84
CA ILE A 31 -3.78 -7.71 7.23
C ILE A 31 -3.93 -6.32 7.85
N THR A 32 -3.46 -5.25 7.19
CA THR A 32 -3.56 -3.89 7.70
C THR A 32 -5.00 -3.44 7.85
N ARG A 33 -5.88 -3.79 6.89
CA ARG A 33 -7.32 -3.52 7.00
C ARG A 33 -7.95 -4.24 8.19
N TYR A 34 -7.62 -5.51 8.40
CA TYR A 34 -8.11 -6.29 9.54
C TYR A 34 -7.67 -5.65 10.87
N LEU A 35 -6.38 -5.37 11.02
CA LEU A 35 -5.84 -4.73 12.23
C LEU A 35 -6.39 -3.31 12.42
N GLY A 36 -6.69 -2.60 11.33
CA GLY A 36 -7.38 -1.32 11.36
C GLY A 36 -8.77 -1.41 11.98
N LYS A 37 -9.52 -2.48 11.69
CA LYS A 37 -10.82 -2.76 12.31
C LYS A 37 -10.66 -3.06 13.80
N GLU A 38 -9.73 -3.94 14.15
CA GLU A 38 -9.46 -4.30 15.56
C GLU A 38 -9.01 -3.09 16.39
N ALA A 39 -8.27 -2.15 15.78
CA ALA A 39 -7.81 -0.94 16.43
C ALA A 39 -8.83 0.23 16.39
N GLY A 40 -10.00 0.05 15.78
CA GLY A 40 -11.03 1.08 15.71
C GLY A 40 -10.72 2.25 14.76
N ILE A 41 -9.82 2.05 13.79
CA ILE A 41 -9.40 3.06 12.79
C ILE A 41 -9.88 2.70 11.36
N SER A 42 -11.06 2.09 11.28
CA SER A 42 -11.80 1.81 10.05
C SER A 42 -12.94 2.81 9.85
N GLY A 43 -13.68 2.66 8.75
CA GLY A 43 -14.86 3.46 8.48
C GLY A 43 -15.99 3.14 9.46
N GLN A 44 -16.87 4.12 9.68
CA GLN A 44 -18.09 3.93 10.49
C GLN A 44 -19.18 3.14 9.76
N ASN A 45 -19.06 3.00 8.45
CA ASN A 45 -20.00 2.29 7.60
C ASN A 45 -19.29 1.80 6.33
N ALA A 46 -19.98 1.01 5.53
CA ALA A 46 -19.44 0.42 4.31
C ALA A 46 -18.93 1.46 3.30
N TRP A 47 -19.52 2.66 3.26
CA TRP A 47 -19.06 3.73 2.36
C TRP A 47 -17.75 4.33 2.85
N GLU A 48 -17.62 4.63 4.14
CA GLU A 48 -16.34 5.09 4.72
C GLU A 48 -15.24 4.04 4.55
N ASP A 49 -15.54 2.75 4.72
CA ASP A 49 -14.59 1.66 4.46
C ASP A 49 -14.15 1.63 3.00
N LEU A 50 -15.09 1.75 2.06
CA LEU A 50 -14.79 1.81 0.62
C LEU A 50 -13.87 2.98 0.27
N ARG A 51 -14.06 4.16 0.89
CA ARG A 51 -13.19 5.32 0.67
C ARG A 51 -11.76 5.08 1.16
N ILE A 52 -11.58 4.35 2.26
CA ILE A 52 -10.25 3.97 2.76
C ILE A 52 -9.61 2.95 1.83
N ASP A 53 -10.38 1.97 1.34
CA ASP A 53 -9.89 0.99 0.37
C ASP A 53 -9.43 1.64 -0.92
N GLU A 54 -10.24 2.52 -1.49
CA GLU A 54 -9.94 3.20 -2.75
C GLU A 54 -8.57 3.90 -2.69
N ILE A 55 -8.33 4.73 -1.67
CA ILE A 55 -7.08 5.50 -1.59
C ILE A 55 -5.86 4.60 -1.39
N VAL A 56 -6.00 3.49 -0.66
CA VAL A 56 -4.92 2.50 -0.49
C VAL A 56 -4.61 1.80 -1.81
N TYR A 57 -5.61 1.45 -2.61
CA TYR A 57 -5.38 0.86 -3.92
C TYR A 57 -4.77 1.86 -4.93
N VAL A 58 -5.15 3.14 -4.87
CA VAL A 58 -4.48 4.21 -5.65
C VAL A 58 -2.99 4.31 -5.28
N ILE A 59 -2.65 4.28 -3.99
CA ILE A 59 -1.26 4.26 -3.52
C ILE A 59 -0.54 2.99 -3.97
N ASN A 60 -1.21 1.84 -3.92
CA ASN A 60 -0.64 0.57 -4.37
C ASN A 60 -0.39 0.55 -5.89
N ASP A 61 -1.21 1.24 -6.69
CA ASP A 61 -0.98 1.39 -8.13
C ASP A 61 0.26 2.23 -8.41
N LEU A 62 0.45 3.34 -7.69
CA LEU A 62 1.70 4.12 -7.75
C LEU A 62 2.91 3.26 -7.35
N ARG A 63 2.81 2.55 -6.22
CA ARG A 63 3.85 1.60 -5.76
C ARG A 63 4.20 0.59 -6.83
N ALA A 64 3.21 0.03 -7.53
CA ALA A 64 3.45 -0.93 -8.59
C ALA A 64 4.21 -0.33 -9.79
N GLN A 65 3.94 0.93 -10.15
CA GLN A 65 4.69 1.61 -11.22
C GLN A 65 6.15 1.89 -10.82
N LEU A 66 6.37 2.31 -9.57
CA LEU A 66 7.70 2.51 -9.02
C LEU A 66 8.49 1.19 -8.97
N ALA A 67 7.85 0.12 -8.49
CA ALA A 67 8.44 -1.21 -8.40
C ALA A 67 8.86 -1.76 -9.77
N LYS A 68 8.06 -1.55 -10.83
CA LYS A 68 8.42 -1.96 -12.20
C LYS A 68 9.75 -1.38 -12.64
N HIS A 69 10.01 -0.10 -12.37
CA HIS A 69 11.30 0.51 -12.69
C HIS A 69 12.39 0.07 -11.73
N HIS A 70 12.11 0.03 -10.42
CA HIS A 70 13.12 -0.27 -9.40
C HIS A 70 13.72 -1.67 -9.58
N TYR A 71 12.88 -2.68 -9.78
CA TYR A 71 13.27 -4.09 -9.94
C TYR A 71 13.51 -4.52 -11.40
N GLU A 72 13.45 -3.61 -12.37
CA GLU A 72 13.90 -3.94 -13.72
C GLU A 72 15.42 -4.21 -13.70
N GLU A 73 15.81 -5.36 -14.25
CA GLU A 73 17.19 -5.85 -14.31
C GLU A 73 17.83 -5.50 -15.66
N ASN A 74 17.03 -5.35 -16.72
CA ASN A 74 17.52 -4.90 -18.01
C ASN A 74 17.73 -3.39 -18.02
N GLU A 75 18.99 -2.96 -17.98
CA GLU A 75 19.37 -1.55 -17.95
C GLU A 75 18.81 -0.70 -19.11
N ALA A 76 18.64 -1.28 -20.30
CA ALA A 76 18.06 -0.56 -21.42
C ALA A 76 16.57 -0.26 -21.17
N VAL A 77 15.80 -1.28 -20.74
CA VAL A 77 14.38 -1.13 -20.40
C VAL A 77 14.20 -0.19 -19.20
N LYS A 78 15.03 -0.34 -18.16
CA LYS A 78 15.01 0.53 -16.98
C LYS A 78 15.19 2.01 -17.34
N LYS A 79 16.14 2.30 -18.25
CA LYS A 79 16.39 3.65 -18.76
C LYS A 79 15.19 4.20 -19.53
N GLU A 80 14.52 3.38 -20.34
CA GLU A 80 13.31 3.77 -21.09
C GLU A 80 12.13 4.07 -20.16
N LEU A 81 11.95 3.29 -19.09
CA LEU A 81 10.88 3.47 -18.11
C LEU A 81 11.03 4.75 -17.27
N LYS A 82 12.27 5.20 -17.03
CA LYS A 82 12.56 6.30 -16.10
C LYS A 82 11.85 7.60 -16.47
N GLY A 83 11.93 8.02 -17.74
CA GLY A 83 11.33 9.27 -18.21
C GLY A 83 9.81 9.34 -17.99
N PRO A 84 9.03 8.40 -18.58
CA PRO A 84 7.58 8.34 -18.37
C PRO A 84 7.18 8.23 -16.89
N LEU A 85 7.90 7.43 -16.11
CA LEU A 85 7.60 7.25 -14.69
C LEU A 85 7.76 8.56 -13.90
N PHE A 86 8.95 9.18 -13.94
CA PHE A 86 9.25 10.31 -13.07
C PHE A 86 8.77 11.66 -13.61
N ASN A 87 8.57 11.80 -14.92
CA ASN A 87 8.10 13.06 -15.51
C ASN A 87 6.58 13.12 -15.69
N THR A 88 5.89 11.97 -15.71
CA THR A 88 4.45 11.91 -15.97
C THR A 88 3.71 11.19 -14.85
N THR A 89 4.03 9.93 -14.58
CA THR A 89 3.24 9.10 -13.65
C THR A 89 3.36 9.57 -12.21
N VAL A 90 4.57 9.74 -11.68
CA VAL A 90 4.78 10.18 -10.28
C VAL A 90 4.16 11.57 -10.05
N PRO A 91 4.39 12.59 -10.88
CA PRO A 91 3.74 13.90 -10.70
C PRO A 91 2.21 13.83 -10.76
N PHE A 92 1.64 12.99 -11.63
CA PHE A 92 0.18 12.79 -11.71
C PHE A 92 -0.40 12.25 -10.41
N TYR A 93 0.19 11.18 -9.85
CA TYR A 93 -0.31 10.61 -8.60
C TYR A 93 -0.07 11.56 -7.43
N MET A 94 1.15 12.09 -7.27
CA MET A 94 1.51 12.92 -6.12
C MET A 94 0.69 14.22 -6.05
N SER A 95 0.44 14.89 -7.18
CA SER A 95 -0.39 16.09 -7.20
C SER A 95 -1.84 15.82 -6.77
N ARG A 96 -2.40 14.67 -7.17
CA ARG A 96 -3.76 14.26 -6.79
C ARG A 96 -3.84 13.79 -5.35
N LEU A 97 -2.86 13.03 -4.88
CA LEU A 97 -2.77 12.59 -3.48
C LEU A 97 -2.64 13.78 -2.54
N GLU A 98 -1.78 14.75 -2.87
CA GLU A 98 -1.62 16.00 -2.12
C GLU A 98 -2.96 16.78 -2.02
N ALA A 99 -3.66 16.96 -3.15
CA ALA A 99 -4.95 17.62 -3.17
C ALA A 99 -6.01 16.85 -2.37
N HIS A 100 -6.01 15.52 -2.47
CA HIS A 100 -6.92 14.63 -1.76
C HIS A 100 -6.72 14.69 -0.24
N VAL A 101 -5.47 14.68 0.23
CA VAL A 101 -5.13 14.80 1.66
C VAL A 101 -5.55 16.17 2.19
N LYS A 102 -5.32 17.25 1.44
CA LYS A 102 -5.80 18.60 1.80
C LYS A 102 -7.33 18.65 1.94
N ALA A 103 -8.06 18.02 1.01
CA ALA A 103 -9.51 17.95 1.07
C ALA A 103 -10.03 17.07 2.23
N ASN A 104 -9.20 16.16 2.74
CA ASN A 104 -9.51 15.28 3.86
C ASN A 104 -8.84 15.72 5.17
N ASN A 105 -8.69 17.04 5.38
CA ASN A 105 -8.20 17.60 6.64
C ASN A 105 -6.83 17.04 7.09
N GLY A 106 -5.96 16.70 6.14
CA GLY A 106 -4.63 16.14 6.42
C GLY A 106 -4.58 14.61 6.52
N PHE A 107 -5.68 13.90 6.29
CA PHE A 107 -5.75 12.44 6.32
C PHE A 107 -6.01 11.85 4.94
N LEU A 108 -5.70 10.58 4.73
CA LEU A 108 -5.92 9.90 3.45
C LEU A 108 -7.39 9.56 3.19
N ALA A 109 -8.24 9.47 4.21
CA ALA A 109 -9.65 9.18 4.02
C ALA A 109 -10.51 9.76 5.15
N ASN A 110 -11.77 10.06 4.82
CA ASN A 110 -12.84 10.39 5.76
C ASN A 110 -12.54 11.56 6.74
N GLY A 111 -11.57 12.41 6.43
CA GLY A 111 -11.23 13.57 7.26
C GLY A 111 -10.59 13.25 8.63
N LYS A 112 -10.18 12.00 8.88
CA LYS A 112 -9.68 11.52 10.18
C LYS A 112 -8.69 10.36 10.01
N LEU A 113 -7.94 10.06 11.07
CA LEU A 113 -6.99 8.94 11.09
C LEU A 113 -7.68 7.61 10.76
N SER A 114 -7.07 6.87 9.83
CA SER A 114 -7.48 5.55 9.39
C SER A 114 -6.28 4.62 9.18
N TRP A 115 -6.55 3.34 8.94
CA TRP A 115 -5.48 2.40 8.60
C TRP A 115 -4.77 2.72 7.27
N ALA A 116 -5.36 3.53 6.38
CA ALA A 116 -4.67 4.00 5.17
C ALA A 116 -3.47 4.90 5.50
N ASP A 117 -3.61 5.76 6.51
CA ASP A 117 -2.53 6.67 6.94
C ASP A 117 -1.33 5.89 7.47
N LEU A 118 -1.59 4.85 8.28
CA LEU A 118 -0.54 3.96 8.78
C LEU A 118 0.08 3.13 7.65
N TYR A 119 -0.73 2.63 6.72
CA TYR A 119 -0.24 1.90 5.55
C TYR A 119 0.72 2.76 4.72
N PHE A 120 0.30 3.98 4.37
CA PHE A 120 1.11 4.91 3.59
C PHE A 120 2.40 5.30 4.32
N ALA A 121 2.30 5.68 5.59
CA ALA A 121 3.48 6.03 6.39
C ALA A 121 4.49 4.88 6.41
N ALA A 122 4.03 3.64 6.64
CA ALA A 122 4.89 2.47 6.72
C ALA A 122 5.61 2.10 5.42
N ILE A 123 5.04 2.46 4.25
CA ILE A 123 5.67 2.19 2.95
C ILE A 123 6.35 3.43 2.35
N SER A 124 6.23 4.60 2.96
CA SER A 124 6.67 5.87 2.35
C SER A 124 8.18 5.88 2.04
N ASP A 125 9.03 5.42 2.96
CA ASP A 125 10.47 5.28 2.74
C ASP A 125 10.81 4.28 1.63
N TYR A 126 9.96 3.27 1.42
CA TYR A 126 10.11 2.31 0.33
C TYR A 126 9.72 2.89 -1.03
N LEU A 127 8.88 3.94 -1.06
CA LEU A 127 8.45 4.61 -2.29
C LEU A 127 9.44 5.68 -2.76
N SER A 128 10.34 6.15 -1.89
CA SER A 128 11.31 7.22 -2.16
C SER A 128 12.59 6.77 -2.87
#